data_AF-A0A1M6IBN6-F1
#
_entry.id   AF-A0A1M6IBN6-F1
#
_cell.length_a   1.000
_cell.length_b   1.000
_cell.length_c   1.000
_cell.angle_alpha   90.00
_cell.angle_beta   90.00
_cell.angle_gamma   90.00
#
_symmetry.space_group_name_H-M   'P 1'
#
loop_
_entity.id
_entity.type
_entity.pdbx_description
1 polymer ?
#
loop_
_entity_poly.entity_id
_entity_poly.type
_entity_poly.pdbx_seq_one_letter_code
_entity_poly.pdbx_strand_id
1 'polypeptide(L)'
;MLYALILAGGKGTRLYPLSRSDTPKQFLKVVNNKSFLVNTVERIKPLVETSNIYVVTNRDYVDKIKEELPDIPHENIFIEPANKETPY
;
A
#
# COMPACT_ATOMS: atom_id res chain seq x y z
N MET A 1 -9.77 15.99 -13.41
CA MET A 1 -8.57 15.72 -12.61
C MET A 1 -8.76 14.37 -11.93
N LEU A 2 -7.83 13.43 -12.08
CA LEU A 2 -7.96 12.07 -11.58
C LEU A 2 -7.16 11.90 -10.29
N TYR A 3 -7.71 11.15 -9.34
CA TYR A 3 -7.11 10.84 -8.05
C TYR A 3 -7.15 9.33 -7.83
N ALA A 4 -6.14 8.81 -7.15
CA ALA A 4 -6.08 7.40 -6.77
C ALA A 4 -5.94 7.26 -5.26
N LEU A 5 -6.74 6.35 -4.68
CA LEU A 5 -6.65 5.96 -3.28
C LEU A 5 -6.33 4.47 -3.20
N ILE A 6 -5.19 4.13 -2.61
CA ILE A 6 -4.73 2.74 -2.44
C ILE A 6 -4.97 2.32 -0.99
N LEU A 7 -5.78 1.28 -0.80
CA LEU A 7 -6.04 0.70 0.51
C LEU A 7 -5.01 -0.39 0.84
N ALA A 8 -4.07 -0.09 1.74
CA ALA A 8 -2.93 -0.93 2.11
C ALA A 8 -2.85 -1.21 3.62
N GLY A 9 -3.98 -1.23 4.34
CA GLY A 9 -4.07 -1.49 5.78
C GLY A 9 -4.31 -2.96 6.19
N GLY A 10 -4.65 -3.84 5.23
CA GLY A 10 -5.03 -5.22 5.53
C GLY A 10 -3.85 -6.09 6.01
N LYS A 11 -4.07 -6.91 7.05
CA LYS A 11 -3.08 -7.90 7.55
C LYS A 11 -2.78 -9.03 6.56
N GLY A 12 -3.67 -9.27 5.58
CA GLY A 12 -3.43 -10.22 4.51
C GLY A 12 -3.41 -11.68 4.97
N THR A 13 -4.41 -12.14 5.71
CA THR A 13 -4.49 -13.53 6.23
C THR A 13 -4.75 -14.60 5.16
N ARG A 14 -5.17 -14.22 3.96
CA ARG A 14 -5.57 -15.15 2.87
C ARG A 14 -4.41 -15.71 2.03
N LEU A 15 -3.19 -15.18 2.17
CA LEU A 15 -2.00 -15.65 1.45
C LEU A 15 -1.03 -16.40 2.35
N TYR A 16 -1.50 -16.90 3.49
CA TYR A 16 -0.71 -17.78 4.34
C TYR A 16 -0.28 -19.04 3.54
N PRO A 17 0.99 -19.50 3.62
CA PRO A 17 2.06 -19.07 4.54
C PRO A 17 2.97 -17.95 4.02
N LEU A 18 2.73 -17.44 2.80
CA LEU A 18 3.57 -16.41 2.17
C LEU A 18 3.45 -15.06 2.88
N SER A 19 2.23 -14.69 3.28
CA SER A 19 1.98 -13.52 4.13
C SER A 19 2.01 -13.92 5.60
N ARG A 20 2.78 -13.19 6.39
CA ARG A 20 2.87 -13.33 7.85
C ARG A 20 2.51 -12.01 8.52
N SER A 21 2.27 -12.02 9.82
CA SER A 21 1.99 -10.81 10.60
C SER A 21 3.10 -9.76 10.49
N ASP A 22 4.35 -10.22 10.36
CA ASP A 22 5.56 -9.40 10.18
C ASP A 22 5.77 -8.97 8.71
N THR A 23 5.24 -9.74 7.74
CA THR A 23 5.34 -9.48 6.31
C THR A 23 3.95 -9.53 5.66
N PRO A 24 3.18 -8.44 5.77
CA PRO A 24 1.87 -8.31 5.14
C PRO A 24 1.94 -8.47 3.62
N LYS A 25 0.85 -8.96 3.02
CA LYS A 25 0.78 -9.31 1.60
C LYS A 25 1.27 -8.19 0.67
N GLN A 26 0.94 -6.92 0.97
CA GLN A 26 1.24 -5.79 0.11
C GLN A 26 2.75 -5.58 -0.10
N PHE A 27 3.58 -6.14 0.79
CA PHE A 27 5.04 -6.06 0.74
C PHE A 27 5.71 -7.30 0.12
N LEU A 28 4.94 -8.31 -0.28
CA LEU A 28 5.49 -9.53 -0.87
C LEU A 28 5.98 -9.26 -2.30
N LYS A 29 7.22 -9.71 -2.58
CA LYS A 29 7.90 -9.57 -3.88
C LYS A 29 7.74 -10.82 -4.74
N VAL A 30 6.50 -11.22 -5.02
CA VAL A 30 6.20 -12.45 -5.77
C VAL A 30 6.27 -12.23 -7.28
N VAL A 31 5.98 -11.01 -7.74
CA VAL A 31 5.91 -10.69 -9.18
C VAL A 31 6.87 -9.54 -9.48
N ASN A 32 7.66 -9.70 -10.54
CA ASN A 32 8.61 -8.70 -11.04
C ASN A 32 9.67 -8.23 -10.02
N ASN A 33 9.94 -9.04 -8.98
CA ASN A 33 10.84 -8.70 -7.88
C ASN A 33 10.48 -7.37 -7.15
N LYS A 34 9.22 -6.93 -7.27
CA LYS A 34 8.66 -5.72 -6.66
C LYS A 34 7.50 -6.10 -5.75
N SER A 35 7.26 -5.30 -4.71
CA SER A 35 6.12 -5.54 -3.84
C SER A 35 4.80 -5.38 -4.60
N PHE A 36 3.71 -5.99 -4.12
CA PHE A 36 2.39 -5.74 -4.70
C PHE A 36 1.99 -4.27 -4.63
N LEU A 37 2.43 -3.55 -3.60
CA LEU A 37 2.22 -2.11 -3.46
C LEU A 37 2.91 -1.34 -4.58
N VAL A 38 4.21 -1.56 -4.80
CA VAL A 38 4.98 -0.91 -5.88
C VAL A 38 4.37 -1.23 -7.24
N ASN A 39 4.09 -2.51 -7.52
CA ASN A 39 3.44 -2.91 -8.77
C ASN A 39 2.08 -2.20 -8.97
N THR A 40 1.32 -1.98 -7.90
CA THR A 40 0.04 -1.26 -7.96
C THR A 40 0.23 0.22 -8.31
N VAL A 41 1.19 0.89 -7.68
CA VAL A 41 1.51 2.30 -7.98
C VAL A 41 2.03 2.46 -9.40
N GLU A 42 2.94 1.60 -9.86
CA GLU A 42 3.47 1.65 -11.23
C GLU A 42 2.39 1.49 -12.30
N ARG A 43 1.35 0.69 -12.02
CA ARG A 43 0.19 0.55 -12.92
C ARG A 43 -0.68 1.82 -12.98
N ILE A 44 -0.68 2.64 -11.93
CA ILE A 44 -1.53 3.83 -11.80
C ILE A 44 -0.79 5.10 -12.28
N LYS A 45 0.53 5.19 -12.11
CA LYS A 45 1.37 6.34 -12.51
C LYS A 45 1.13 6.86 -13.94
N PRO A 46 0.85 6.03 -14.97
CA PRO A 46 0.54 6.53 -16.32
C PRO A 46 -0.78 7.30 -16.43
N LEU A 47 -1.67 7.18 -15.43
CA LEU A 47 -3.03 7.74 -15.43
C LEU A 47 -3.21 8.87 -14.41
N VAL A 48 -2.43 8.84 -13.33
CA VAL A 48 -2.56 9.75 -12.18
C VAL A 48 -1.18 10.28 -11.81
N GLU A 49 -1.06 11.61 -11.72
CA GLU A 49 0.17 12.21 -11.21
C GLU A 49 0.47 11.76 -9.78
N THR A 50 1.74 11.56 -9.46
CA THR A 50 2.18 11.07 -8.16
C THR A 50 1.67 11.92 -6.98
N SER A 51 1.53 13.24 -7.19
CA SER A 51 0.94 14.20 -6.24
C SER A 51 -0.53 13.92 -5.90
N ASN A 52 -1.24 13.19 -6.77
CA ASN A 52 -2.66 12.83 -6.64
C ASN A 52 -2.89 11.36 -6.27
N ILE A 53 -1.82 10.64 -5.91
CA ILE A 53 -1.90 9.26 -5.41
C ILE A 53 -1.81 9.31 -3.87
N TYR A 54 -2.78 8.67 -3.23
CA TYR A 54 -2.91 8.58 -1.79
C TYR A 54 -2.92 7.13 -1.33
N VAL A 55 -2.38 6.88 -0.13
CA VAL A 55 -2.29 5.54 0.45
C VAL A 55 -2.89 5.56 1.84
N VAL A 56 -3.82 4.65 2.11
CA VAL A 56 -4.43 4.46 3.44
C VAL A 56 -3.85 3.18 4.04
N THR A 57 -3.32 3.25 5.25
CA THR A 57 -2.67 2.11 5.89
C THR A 57 -2.81 2.11 7.42
N ASN A 58 -2.31 1.05 8.07
CA ASN A 58 -2.12 1.01 9.52
C ASN A 58 -0.78 1.68 9.89
N ARG A 59 -0.71 2.25 11.10
CA ARG A 59 0.47 2.86 11.71
C ARG A 59 1.72 1.99 11.59
N ASP A 60 1.57 0.68 11.80
CA ASP A 60 2.69 -0.30 11.76
C ASP A 60 3.39 -0.38 10.40
N TYR A 61 2.74 0.09 9.32
CA TYR A 61 3.23 -0.05 7.95
C TYR A 61 3.69 1.26 7.33
N VAL A 62 3.52 2.39 8.00
CA VAL A 62 3.79 3.73 7.46
C VAL A 62 5.23 3.85 6.97
N ASP A 63 6.20 3.47 7.81
CA ASP A 63 7.62 3.61 7.47
C ASP A 63 8.00 2.72 6.30
N LYS A 64 7.49 1.48 6.26
CA LYS A 64 7.70 0.55 5.15
C LYS A 64 7.07 1.03 3.84
N ILE A 65 5.93 1.73 3.90
CA ILE A 65 5.31 2.34 2.72
C ILE A 65 6.18 3.48 2.19
N LYS A 66 6.72 4.33 3.07
CA LYS A 66 7.64 5.40 2.66
C LYS A 66 8.90 4.85 2.00
N GLU A 67 9.44 3.74 2.52
CA GLU A 67 10.60 3.05 1.93
C GLU A 67 10.30 2.48 0.54
N GLU A 68 9.14 1.81 0.37
CA GLU A 68 8.76 1.20 -0.91
C GLU A 68 8.28 2.23 -1.95
N LEU A 69 7.72 3.37 -1.51
CA LEU A 69 7.13 4.41 -2.37
C LEU A 69 7.76 5.81 -2.13
N PRO A 70 9.07 6.00 -2.37
CA PRO A 70 9.76 7.25 -2.05
C PRO A 70 9.27 8.47 -2.85
N ASP A 71 8.61 8.24 -4.00
CA ASP A 71 8.10 9.32 -4.86
C ASP A 71 6.75 9.88 -4.37
N ILE A 72 6.05 9.17 -3.48
CA ILE A 72 4.74 9.59 -2.98
C ILE A 72 4.94 10.60 -1.84
N PRO A 73 4.30 11.79 -1.90
CA PRO A 73 4.38 12.76 -0.81
C PRO A 73 3.97 12.16 0.52
N HIS A 74 4.70 12.47 1.59
CA HIS A 74 4.44 11.90 2.92
C HIS A 74 3.06 12.30 3.45
N GLU A 75 2.60 13.50 3.11
CA GLU A 75 1.25 14.01 3.40
C GLU A 75 0.13 13.20 2.74
N ASN A 76 0.44 12.41 1.70
CA ASN A 76 -0.52 11.56 1.00
C ASN A 76 -0.64 10.16 1.62
N ILE A 77 0.06 9.88 2.72
CA ILE A 77 -0.02 8.62 3.46
C ILE A 77 -0.90 8.82 4.70
N PHE A 78 -2.10 8.28 4.66
CA PHE A 78 -3.07 8.35 5.74
C PHE A 78 -3.04 7.12 6.62
N ILE A 79 -3.11 7.36 7.93
CA ILE A 79 -3.15 6.31 8.95
C ILE A 79 -4.60 6.11 9.36
N GLU A 80 -5.09 4.87 9.26
CA GLU A 80 -6.40 4.50 9.79
C GLU A 80 -6.36 4.54 11.33
N PRO A 81 -7.37 5.15 12.00
CA PRO A 81 -7.39 5.26 13.46
C PRO A 81 -7.55 3.91 14.16
N ALA A 82 -8.15 2.93 13.47
CA ALA A 82 -8.23 1.54 13.90
C ALA A 82 -8.41 0.65 12.65
N ASN A 83 -7.85 -0.55 12.67
CA ASN A 83 -8.08 -1.52 11.62
C ASN A 83 -9.50 -2.09 11.76
N LYS A 84 -10.47 -1.48 11.07
CA LYS A 84 -11.88 -1.89 11.15
C LYS A 84 -12.27 -2.99 10.16
N GLU A 85 -11.33 -3.47 9.35
CA GLU A 85 -11.59 -4.19 8.09
C GLU A 85 -12.50 -3.36 7.15
N THR A 86 -12.28 -3.42 5.83
CA THR A 86 -13.22 -2.80 4.89
C THR A 86 -14.54 -3.56 4.96
N PRO A 87 -15.68 -2.93 5.30
CA PRO A 87 -16.98 -3.60 5.24
C PRO A 87 -17.22 -4.09 3.81
N TYR A 88 -17.68 -5.33 3.70
CA TYR A 88 -18.03 -5.99 2.43
C TYR A 88 -19.13 -5.25 1.68
#